data_AF-A0A947G332-F1
#
_entry.id   AF-A0A947G332-F1
#
_cell.length_a   1.000
_cell.length_b   1.000
_cell.length_c   1.000
_cell.angle_alpha   90.00
_cell.angle_beta   90.00
_cell.angle_gamma   90.00
#
_symmetry.space_group_name_H-M   'P 1'
#
loop_
_entity.id
_entity.type
_entity.pdbx_description
1 polymer ?
#
loop_
_entity_poly.entity_id
_entity_poly.type
_entity_poly.pdbx_seq_one_letter_code
_entity_poly.pdbx_strand_id
1 'polypeptide(L)'
;MVNHDEKLGWRLLETLYELGRADIDADPEVLATWLDVPETRVQELLPRLDAEGLVDAKRCRLSMQGLVLAVSMHGAQKLSRQSFAA
;
A
#
# COMPACT_ATOMS: atom_id res chain seq x y z
N MET A 1 0.45 19.83 3.00
CA MET A 1 0.76 18.93 1.86
C MET A 1 1.35 17.58 2.29
N VAL A 2 2.29 17.53 3.26
CA VAL A 2 2.92 16.28 3.74
C VAL A 2 1.91 15.17 4.11
N ASN A 3 0.80 15.54 4.76
CA ASN A 3 -0.17 14.57 5.28
C ASN A 3 -0.97 13.80 4.19
N HIS A 4 -1.15 14.37 2.99
CA HIS A 4 -1.90 13.69 1.92
C HIS A 4 -1.06 12.63 1.21
N ASP A 5 0.21 12.93 0.92
CA ASP A 5 1.15 11.97 0.32
C ASP A 5 1.41 10.80 1.27
N GLU A 6 1.55 11.09 2.56
CA GLU A 6 1.74 10.06 3.58
C GLU A 6 0.54 9.11 3.61
N LYS A 7 -0.68 9.65 3.76
CA LYS A 7 -1.93 8.87 3.74
C LYS A 7 -2.08 8.03 2.46
N LEU A 8 -1.71 8.58 1.32
CA LEU A 8 -1.74 7.85 0.06
C LEU A 8 -0.70 6.71 0.04
N GLY A 9 0.49 6.93 0.58
CA GLY A 9 1.52 5.90 0.76
C GLY A 9 1.01 4.72 1.59
N TRP A 10 0.39 5.01 2.74
CA TRP A 10 -0.23 3.99 3.58
C TRP A 10 -1.30 3.17 2.82
N ARG A 11 -2.18 3.85 2.06
CA ARG A 11 -3.21 3.18 1.24
C ARG A 11 -2.60 2.34 0.12
N LEU A 12 -1.51 2.80 -0.50
CA LEU A 12 -0.81 2.05 -1.54
C LEU A 12 -0.23 0.75 -0.97
N LEU A 13 0.41 0.80 0.21
CA LEU A 13 0.94 -0.39 0.88
C LEU A 13 -0.17 -1.40 1.23
N GLU A 14 -1.31 -0.92 1.74
CA GLU A 14 -2.49 -1.77 1.99
C GLU A 14 -3.01 -2.40 0.69
N THR A 15 -3.08 -1.64 -0.39
CA THR A 15 -3.58 -2.12 -1.70
C THR A 15 -2.66 -3.20 -2.26
N LEU A 16 -1.34 -2.97 -2.24
CA LEU A 16 -0.36 -3.98 -2.66
C LEU A 16 -0.45 -5.25 -1.82
N TYR A 17 -0.73 -5.13 -0.52
CA TYR A 17 -0.92 -6.28 0.35
C TYR A 17 -2.16 -7.09 -0.03
N GLU A 18 -3.31 -6.43 -0.26
CA GLU A 18 -4.54 -7.13 -0.65
C GLU A 18 -4.43 -7.75 -2.05
N LEU A 19 -3.80 -7.06 -3.03
CA LEU A 19 -3.53 -7.62 -4.36
C LEU A 19 -2.64 -8.86 -4.27
N GLY A 20 -1.55 -8.79 -3.50
CA GLY A 20 -0.66 -9.93 -3.28
C GLY A 20 -1.34 -11.11 -2.59
N ARG A 21 -2.30 -10.87 -1.69
CA ARG A 21 -3.12 -11.93 -1.07
C ARG A 21 -4.13 -12.55 -2.02
N ALA A 22 -4.58 -11.80 -3.01
CA ALA A 22 -5.50 -12.24 -4.04
C ALA A 22 -4.79 -12.91 -5.23
N ASP A 23 -3.45 -13.00 -5.21
CA ASP A 23 -2.62 -13.48 -6.33
C ASP A 23 -2.87 -12.68 -7.63
N ILE A 24 -3.10 -11.37 -7.47
CA ILE A 24 -3.29 -10.44 -8.58
C ILE A 24 -1.97 -9.69 -8.82
N ASP A 25 -1.49 -9.76 -10.06
CA ASP A 25 -0.33 -8.97 -10.49
C ASP A 25 -0.64 -7.47 -10.38
N ALA A 26 0.21 -6.76 -9.64
CA ALA A 26 0.09 -5.32 -9.49
C ALA A 26 0.94 -4.60 -10.54
N ASP A 27 0.39 -3.53 -11.09
CA ASP A 27 1.09 -2.54 -11.91
C ASP A 27 0.56 -1.13 -11.55
N PRO A 28 1.18 -0.05 -12.06
CA PRO A 28 0.74 1.31 -11.74
C PRO A 28 -0.71 1.62 -12.13
N GLU A 29 -1.24 1.04 -13.22
CA GLU A 29 -2.60 1.27 -13.70
C GLU A 29 -3.64 0.58 -12.79
N VAL A 30 -3.37 -0.66 -12.41
CA VAL A 30 -4.18 -1.42 -11.43
C VAL A 30 -4.20 -0.68 -10.10
N LEU A 31 -3.04 -0.26 -9.59
CA LEU A 31 -2.97 0.50 -8.34
C LEU A 31 -3.73 1.83 -8.42
N ALA A 32 -3.62 2.56 -9.53
CA ALA A 32 -4.36 3.80 -9.76
C ALA A 32 -5.87 3.59 -9.69
N THR A 33 -6.35 2.53 -10.33
CA THR A 33 -7.76 2.13 -10.35
C THR A 33 -8.26 1.79 -8.94
N TRP A 34 -7.51 1.00 -8.18
CA TRP A 34 -7.91 0.60 -6.82
C TRP A 34 -7.85 1.74 -5.81
N LEU A 35 -6.91 2.67 -5.99
CA LEU A 35 -6.73 3.83 -5.11
C LEU A 35 -7.64 5.02 -5.46
N ASP A 36 -8.28 4.99 -6.64
CA ASP A 36 -9.04 6.08 -7.23
C ASP A 36 -8.19 7.37 -7.35
N VAL A 37 -6.99 7.22 -7.93
CA VAL A 37 -6.05 8.32 -8.17
C VAL A 37 -5.44 8.21 -9.57
N PRO A 38 -4.91 9.31 -10.14
CA PRO A 38 -4.21 9.25 -11.42
C PRO A 38 -2.99 8.32 -11.37
N GLU A 39 -2.75 7.56 -12.44
CA GLU A 39 -1.57 6.69 -12.57
C GLU A 39 -0.26 7.43 -12.36
N THR A 40 -0.15 8.67 -12.85
CA THR A 40 1.02 9.53 -12.65
C THR A 40 1.36 9.73 -11.17
N ARG A 41 0.35 9.80 -10.30
CA ARG A 41 0.56 9.90 -8.84
C ARG A 41 1.13 8.61 -8.26
N VAL A 42 0.70 7.45 -8.75
CA VAL A 42 1.26 6.16 -8.34
C VAL A 42 2.71 6.05 -8.81
N GLN A 43 3.00 6.44 -10.05
CA GLN A 43 4.35 6.46 -10.61
C GLN A 43 5.30 7.42 -9.89
N GLU A 44 4.81 8.55 -9.37
CA GLU A 44 5.59 9.45 -8.51
C GLU A 44 5.85 8.87 -7.12
N LEU A 45 4.91 8.08 -6.59
CA LEU A 45 4.94 7.59 -5.21
C LEU A 45 5.76 6.31 -5.06
N LEU A 46 5.70 5.39 -6.03
CA LEU A 46 6.41 4.12 -6.00
C LEU A 46 7.93 4.28 -5.79
N PRO A 47 8.66 5.17 -6.52
CA PRO A 47 10.08 5.36 -6.31
C PRO A 47 10.44 5.93 -4.93
N ARG A 48 9.54 6.75 -4.34
CA ARG A 48 9.75 7.32 -3.00
C ARG A 48 9.65 6.23 -1.94
N LEU A 49 8.63 5.37 -2.03
CA LEU A 49 8.46 4.22 -1.13
C LEU A 49 9.55 3.16 -1.33
N ASP A 50 10.09 3.01 -2.55
CA ASP A 50 11.23 2.13 -2.84
C ASP A 50 12.52 2.65 -2.20
N ALA A 51 12.76 3.97 -2.26
CA ALA A 51 13.87 4.61 -1.55
C ALA A 51 13.78 4.46 -0.02
N GLU A 52 12.56 4.34 0.53
CA GLU A 52 12.30 4.02 1.94
C GLU A 52 12.37 2.51 2.24
N GLY A 53 12.56 1.67 1.22
CA GLY A 53 12.68 0.23 1.35
C GLY A 53 11.36 -0.48 1.61
N LEU A 54 10.21 0.15 1.36
CA LEU A 54 8.87 -0.41 1.61
C LEU A 54 8.29 -1.16 0.41
N VAL A 55 8.68 -0.79 -0.81
CA VAL A 55 8.25 -1.46 -2.04
C VAL A 55 9.46 -1.78 -2.93
N ASP A 56 9.26 -2.67 -3.89
CA ASP A 56 10.14 -2.87 -5.05
C ASP A 56 9.41 -2.24 -6.24
N ALA A 57 9.77 -0.99 -6.58
CA ALA A 57 9.02 -0.23 -7.59
C ALA A 57 9.08 -0.87 -8.99
N LYS A 58 10.17 -1.57 -9.30
CA LYS A 58 10.34 -2.25 -10.61
C LYS A 58 9.38 -3.41 -10.78
N ARG A 59 9.04 -4.08 -9.68
CA ARG A 59 8.13 -5.24 -9.68
C ARG A 59 6.77 -4.91 -9.08
N CYS A 60 6.51 -3.63 -8.80
CA CYS A 60 5.27 -3.12 -8.22
C CYS A 60 4.74 -3.99 -7.06
N ARG A 61 5.61 -4.31 -6.09
CA ARG A 61 5.27 -5.23 -4.98
C ARG A 61 5.85 -4.74 -3.66
N LEU A 62 5.33 -5.26 -2.56
CA LEU A 62 5.92 -4.98 -1.25
C LEU A 62 7.33 -5.57 -1.13
N SER A 63 8.22 -4.83 -0.50
CA SER A 63 9.45 -5.40 0.04
C SER A 63 9.11 -6.25 1.27
N MET A 64 10.10 -6.96 1.83
CA MET A 64 9.89 -7.63 3.12
C MET A 64 9.50 -6.63 4.23
N GLN A 65 10.14 -5.45 4.29
CA GLN A 65 9.82 -4.45 5.31
C GLN A 65 8.40 -3.89 5.12
N GLY A 66 8.01 -3.58 3.88
CA GLY A 66 6.66 -3.14 3.56
C GLY A 66 5.60 -4.20 3.86
N LEU A 67 5.92 -5.48 3.65
CA LEU A 67 5.03 -6.59 4.00
C LEU A 67 4.79 -6.68 5.51
N VAL A 68 5.83 -6.60 6.33
CA VAL A 68 5.67 -6.56 7.81
C VAL A 68 4.78 -5.39 8.21
N LEU A 69 5.06 -4.20 7.67
CA LEU A 69 4.29 -2.99 7.98
C LEU A 69 2.82 -3.15 7.60
N ALA A 70 2.52 -3.58 6.38
CA ALA A 70 1.15 -3.77 5.89
C ALA A 70 0.39 -4.82 6.71
N VAL A 71 1.05 -5.93 7.10
CA VAL A 71 0.47 -6.94 8.00
C VAL A 71 0.15 -6.35 9.37
N SER A 72 1.06 -5.57 9.96
CA SER A 72 0.84 -4.91 11.25
C SER A 72 -0.33 -3.93 11.21
N MET A 73 -0.45 -3.15 10.13
CA MET A 73 -1.58 -2.24 9.92
C MET A 73 -2.90 -2.99 9.80
N HIS A 74 -2.93 -4.04 8.98
CA HIS A 74 -4.13 -4.86 8.78
C HIS A 74 -4.56 -5.58 10.07
N GLY A 75 -3.60 -6.04 10.87
CA GLY A 75 -3.83 -6.60 12.21
C GLY A 75 -4.44 -5.57 13.17
N ALA A 76 -3.88 -4.36 13.22
CA ALA A 76 -4.39 -3.27 14.05
C ALA A 76 -5.83 -2.86 13.68
N GLN A 77 -6.16 -2.84 12.38
CA GLN A 77 -7.52 -2.58 11.91
C GLN A 77 -8.53 -3.66 12.35
N LYS A 78 -8.13 -4.94 12.36
CA LYS A 78 -8.99 -6.04 12.84
C LYS A 78 -9.23 -5.94 14.34
N LEU A 79 -8.18 -5.63 15.11
CA LEU A 79 -8.28 -5.46 16.56
C LEU A 79 -9.20 -4.28 16.92
N SER A 80 -9.06 -3.12 16.26
CA SER A 80 -9.95 -1.98 16.54
C SER A 80 -11.42 -2.31 16.26
N ARG A 81 -11.72 -2.97 15.13
CA ARG A 81 -13.10 -3.40 14.79
C ARG A 81 -13.68 -4.37 15.83
N GLN A 82 -12.88 -5.25 16.39
CA GLN A 82 -13.34 -6.18 17.45
C GLN A 82 -13.58 -5.44 18.78
N SER A 83 -12.76 -4.45 19.12
CA SER A 83 -12.94 -3.66 20.35
C SER A 83 -14.19 -2.77 20.33
N PHE A 84 -14.67 -2.34 19.16
CA PHE A 84 -15.94 -1.61 19.02
C PHE A 84 -17.19 -2.52 19.03
N ALA A 85 -17.01 -3.84 18.96
CA ALA A 85 -18.09 -4.83 18.94
C ALA A 85 -18.26 -5.58 20.28
N ALA A 86 -17.52 -5.17 21.33
CA ALA A 86 -17.54 -5.76 22.66
C ALA A 86 -18.29 -4.88 23.67
#